data_AF-A0A061A5K2-F1
#
_entry.id   AF-A0A061A5K2-F1
#
_cell.length_a   1.000
_cell.length_b   1.000
_cell.length_c   1.000
_cell.angle_alpha   90.00
_cell.angle_beta   90.00
_cell.angle_gamma   90.00
#
_symmetry.space_group_name_H-M   'P 1'
#
loop_
_entity.id
_entity.type
_entity.pdbx_description
1 polymer ?
#
loop_
_entity_poly.entity_id
_entity_poly.type
_entity_poly.pdbx_seq_one_letter_code
_entity_poly.pdbx_strand_id
1 'polypeptide(L)' 'MECHGVPVVTISRGKVVYERGQLKTQPGQGRFVPRQPYAEFIYKRVNQREQVGQPSPVIRKPYDGEIIAI' A
#
# COMPACT_ATOMS: atom_id res chain seq x y z
N MET A 1 20.81 15.36 25.07
CA MET A 1 20.33 15.45 23.67
C MET A 1 19.28 16.55 23.65
N GLU A 2 19.44 17.58 22.82
CA GLU A 2 18.48 18.68 22.68
C GLU A 2 17.63 18.45 21.42
N CYS A 3 16.30 18.50 21.57
CA CYS A 3 15.34 18.30 20.49
C CYS A 3 14.40 19.50 20.41
N HIS A 4 14.16 20.01 19.20
CA HIS A 4 13.22 21.09 18.96
C HIS A 4 11.88 20.51 18.49
N GLY A 5 10.77 21.06 18.99
CA GLY A 5 9.40 20.59 18.70
C GLY A 5 8.98 19.41 19.59
N VAL A 6 8.26 19.70 20.68
CA VAL A 6 7.83 18.70 21.66
C VAL A 6 6.30 18.61 21.67
N PRO A 7 5.70 17.40 21.70
CA PRO A 7 4.25 17.27 21.80
C PRO A 7 3.78 17.77 23.18
N VAL A 8 3.01 18.86 23.22
CA VAL A 8 2.40 19.36 24.46
C VAL A 8 1.13 18.59 24.83
N VAL A 9 0.43 18.07 23.82
CA VAL A 9 -0.82 17.30 23.92
C VAL A 9 -0.81 16.22 22.85
N THR A 10 -1.23 15.00 23.21
CA THR A 10 -1.47 13.90 22.26
C THR A 10 -2.91 13.43 22.38
N ILE A 11 -3.60 13.34 21.24
CA ILE A 11 -4.96 12.82 21.15
C ILE A 11 -4.92 11.45 20.49
N SER A 12 -5.61 10.49 21.09
CA SER A 12 -5.85 9.18 20.50
C SER A 12 -7.32 8.82 20.65
N ARG A 13 -7.95 8.42 19.55
CA ARG A 13 -9.37 8.01 19.50
C ARG A 13 -10.33 9.05 20.11
N GLY A 14 -10.05 10.34 19.87
CA GLY A 14 -10.86 11.47 20.37
C GLY A 14 -10.66 11.79 21.85
N LYS A 15 -9.66 11.21 22.53
CA LYS A 15 -9.34 11.47 23.94
C LYS A 15 -7.95 12.07 24.08
N VAL A 16 -7.78 13.01 25.00
CA VAL A 16 -6.47 13.52 25.43
C VAL A 16 -5.77 12.42 26.25
N VAL A 17 -4.78 11.76 25.65
CA VAL A 17 -4.04 10.65 26.28
C VAL A 17 -2.69 11.07 26.86
N TYR A 18 -2.20 12.26 26.48
CA TYR A 18 -1.02 12.86 27.05
C TYR A 18 -1.20 14.37 27.08
N GLU A 19 -0.86 14.98 28.21
CA GLU A 19 -0.91 16.43 28.40
C GLU A 19 -0.10 16.81 29.65
N ARG A 20 0.61 17.94 29.63
CA ARG A 20 1.38 18.48 30.77
C ARG A 20 2.36 17.45 31.38
N GLY A 21 3.01 16.66 30.54
CA GLY A 21 3.97 15.65 30.99
C GLY A 21 3.33 14.37 31.57
N GLN A 22 2.00 14.25 31.60
CA GLN A 22 1.31 13.11 32.21
C GLN A 22 0.58 12.25 31.17
N LEU A 23 0.70 10.93 31.32
CA LEU A 23 0.00 9.95 30.50
C LEU A 23 -1.37 9.61 31.12
N LYS A 24 -2.44 9.78 30.34
CA LYS A 24 -3.84 9.58 30.72
C LYS A 24 -4.46 8.42 29.91
N THR A 25 -3.88 7.23 30.00
CA THR A 25 -4.31 6.02 29.25
C THR A 25 -4.42 4.79 30.14
N GLN A 26 -5.02 3.72 29.64
CA GLN A 26 -5.09 2.41 30.30
C GLN A 26 -4.74 1.29 29.31
N PRO A 27 -4.14 0.18 29.77
CA PRO A 27 -3.93 -1.00 28.94
C PRO A 27 -5.23 -1.45 28.26
N GLY A 28 -5.19 -1.75 26.96
CA GLY A 28 -6.37 -2.13 26.19
C GLY A 28 -7.21 -0.99 25.62
N GLN A 29 -6.87 0.29 25.86
CA GLN A 29 -7.54 1.42 25.18
C GLN A 29 -7.26 1.49 23.67
N GLY A 30 -6.11 0.94 23.24
CA GLY A 30 -5.81 0.73 21.82
C GLY A 30 -6.73 -0.31 21.20
N ARG A 31 -6.87 -0.28 19.87
CA ARG A 31 -7.61 -1.30 19.12
C ARG A 31 -6.84 -1.70 17.89
N PHE A 32 -6.99 -2.97 17.49
CA PHE A 32 -6.52 -3.44 16.21
C PHE A 32 -7.22 -2.70 15.06
N VAL A 33 -6.46 -2.35 14.02
CA VAL A 33 -6.98 -1.75 12.78
C VAL A 33 -6.77 -2.75 11.65
N PRO A 34 -7.80 -3.55 11.27
CA PRO A 34 -7.68 -4.43 10.12
C PRO A 34 -7.51 -3.61 8.85
N ARG A 35 -6.55 -3.99 8.01
CA ARG A 35 -6.32 -3.38 6.70
C ARG A 35 -6.81 -4.32 5.62
N GLN A 36 -7.51 -3.78 4.65
CA GLN A 36 -7.87 -4.52 3.45
C GLN A 36 -6.64 -4.62 2.52
N PRO A 37 -6.47 -5.75 1.79
CA PRO A 37 -5.47 -5.84 0.73
C PRO A 37 -5.85 -4.90 -0.42
N TYR A 38 -4.94 -4.75 -1.39
CA TYR A 38 -5.18 -3.99 -2.63
C TYR A 38 -5.56 -2.51 -2.42
N ALA A 39 -4.85 -1.83 -1.53
CA ALA A 39 -5.03 -0.39 -1.30
C ALA A 39 -4.97 0.40 -2.62
N GLU A 40 -5.99 1.23 -2.87
CA GLU A 40 -6.14 1.96 -4.14
C GLU A 40 -4.91 2.79 -4.48
N PHE A 41 -4.34 3.51 -3.49
CA PHE A 41 -3.14 4.32 -3.68
C PHE A 41 -1.98 3.55 -4.34
N ILE A 42 -1.87 2.24 -4.05
CA ILE A 42 -0.83 1.37 -4.60
C ILE A 42 -1.33 0.70 -5.89
N TYR A 43 -2.50 0.06 -5.85
CA TYR A 43 -2.94 -0.86 -6.91
C TYR A 43 -3.66 -0.18 -8.07
N LYS A 44 -4.07 1.10 -7.96
CA LYS A 44 -4.76 1.80 -9.04
C LYS A 44 -3.98 1.78 -10.36
N ARG A 45 -2.67 2.04 -10.30
CA ARG A 45 -1.80 1.98 -11.49
C ARG A 45 -1.49 0.56 -11.93
N VAL A 46 -1.39 -0.38 -11.00
CA VAL A 46 -1.15 -1.80 -11.32
C VAL A 46 -2.33 -2.33 -12.13
N ASN A 47 -3.55 -2.14 -11.65
CA ASN A 47 -4.76 -2.61 -12.32
C ASN A 47 -4.91 -2.02 -13.73
N GLN A 48 -4.61 -0.72 -13.90
CA GLN A 48 -4.64 -0.10 -15.22
C GLN A 48 -3.62 -0.72 -16.18
N ARG A 49 -2.39 -0.97 -15.70
CA ARG A 49 -1.33 -1.61 -16.50
C ARG A 49 -1.69 -3.03 -16.89
N GLU A 50 -2.25 -3.81 -15.98
CA GLU A 50 -2.73 -5.17 -16.27
C GLU A 50 -3.86 -5.14 -17.31
N GLN A 51 -4.73 -4.12 -17.28
CA GLN A 51 -5.82 -4.00 -18.25
C GLN A 51 -5.33 -3.64 -19.66
N VAL A 52 -4.39 -2.70 -19.79
CA VAL A 52 -4.00 -2.15 -21.10
C VAL A 52 -2.67 -2.66 -21.64
N GLY A 53 -1.83 -3.21 -20.76
CA GLY A 53 -0.47 -3.64 -21.07
C GLY A 53 -0.37 -5.11 -21.49
N GLN A 54 -1.48 -5.77 -21.81
CA GLN A 54 -1.47 -7.15 -22.28
C GLN A 54 -0.74 -7.26 -23.63
N PRO A 55 0.23 -8.17 -23.79
CA PRO A 55 0.96 -8.33 -25.04
C PRO A 55 0.02 -8.80 -26.14
N SER A 56 0.14 -8.20 -27.33
CA SER A 56 -0.67 -8.56 -28.49
C SER A 56 0.15 -9.36 -29.49
N PRO A 57 -0.33 -10.54 -29.94
CA PRO A 57 0.37 -11.32 -30.95
C PRO A 57 0.27 -10.62 -32.32
N VAL A 58 1.33 -10.69 -33.10
CA VAL A 58 1.29 -10.27 -34.51
C VAL A 58 0.60 -11.36 -35.31
N ILE A 59 -0.45 -10.99 -36.05
CA ILE A 59 -1.17 -11.90 -36.93
C ILE A 59 -0.27 -12.23 -38.13
N ARG A 60 0.13 -13.50 -38.25
CA ARG A 60 0.95 -14.02 -39.35
C ARG A 60 0.30 -15.26 -39.94
N LYS A 61 0.54 -15.51 -41.22
CA LYS A 61 0.26 -16.82 -41.80
C LYS A 61 1.21 -17.86 -41.16
N PRO A 62 0.77 -19.11 -40.98
CA PRO A 62 1.66 -20.19 -40.58
C PRO A 62 2.87 -20.28 -41.53
N TYR A 63 4.04 -20.58 -40.98
CA TYR A 63 5.24 -20.79 -41.78
C TYR A 63 5.08 -22.08 -42.59
N ASP A 64 5.26 -21.98 -43.91
CA ASP A 64 5.15 -23.05 -44.89
C ASP A 64 6.49 -23.38 -45.58
N GLY A 65 7.57 -22.71 -45.19
CA GLY A 65 8.90 -22.93 -45.76
C GLY A 65 9.54 -24.24 -45.29
N GLU A 66 10.60 -24.63 -45.98
CA GLU A 66 11.38 -25.81 -45.63
C GLU A 66 12.09 -25.63 -44.28
N ILE A 67 12.26 -26.73 -43.55
CA ILE A 67 12.97 -26.81 -42.27
C ILE A 67 14.08 -27.84 -42.44
N ILE A 68 15.27 -27.55 -41.91
CA ILE A 68 16.40 -28.48 -41.98
C ILE A 68 16.07 -29.77 -41.21
N ALA A 69 16.41 -30.93 -41.76
CA ALA A 69 16.38 -32.19 -41.01
C ALA A 69 17.68 -32.35 -40.22
N ILE A 70 17.58 -32.71 -38.93
CA ILE A 70 18.70 -33.12 -38.08
C ILE A 70 18.87 -34.63 -38.19
#